data_AF-A0A551YM13-F1
#
_entry.id   AF-A0A551YM13-F1
#
_cell.length_a   1.000
_cell.length_b   1.000
_cell.length_c   1.000
_cell.angle_alpha   90.00
_cell.angle_beta   90.00
_cell.angle_gamma   90.00
#
_symmetry.space_group_name_H-M   'P 1'
#
loop_
_entity.id
_entity.type
_entity.pdbx_description
1 polymer ?
#
loop_
_entity_poly.entity_id
_entity_poly.type
_entity_poly.pdbx_seq_one_letter_code
_entity_poly.pdbx_strand_id
1 'polypeptide(L)'
;MIKNRLIPTLALAGATSLAAMLTPVAATAVTFTVNRSWSQSGNNASLVGTVDVPIGSYTIQNGTPNPFTNVNLTLTVNSNPFTLNTADTSFIYGTGQFLVNATSSTLTFNTANADGGNPANLTFVNSFTGLSGPRYLIGSDGALGFEITIDTSPNVGAFLAFPVTFGTVQTAQQVPEPASLFGLGVLGTLGVGSTLKRKLKPSKSAEKETTKVG
;
A
#
# COMPACT_ATOMS: atom_id res chain seq x y z
N MET A 1 27.70 52.54 -53.47
CA MET A 1 27.05 52.80 -52.17
C MET A 1 26.45 51.48 -51.65
N ILE A 2 27.05 50.88 -50.60
CA ILE A 2 26.41 50.14 -49.47
C ILE A 2 25.50 48.94 -49.85
N LYS A 3 25.59 47.69 -49.37
CA LYS A 3 26.39 46.95 -48.35
C LYS A 3 26.17 45.43 -48.62
N ASN A 4 27.19 44.62 -48.34
CA ASN A 4 27.08 43.18 -48.11
C ASN A 4 25.99 42.84 -47.08
N ARG A 5 25.23 41.77 -47.33
CA ARG A 5 24.71 40.89 -46.27
C ARG A 5 24.76 39.43 -46.71
N LEU A 6 25.77 38.72 -46.19
CA LEU A 6 25.79 37.27 -46.04
C LEU A 6 24.69 36.88 -45.04
N ILE A 7 23.91 35.85 -45.34
CA ILE A 7 23.13 35.12 -44.33
C ILE A 7 23.62 33.66 -44.36
N PRO A 8 24.07 33.10 -43.23
CA PRO A 8 24.65 31.76 -43.18
C PRO A 8 23.58 30.67 -43.24
N THR A 9 24.02 29.55 -43.80
CA THR A 9 23.43 28.21 -43.80
C THR A 9 22.87 27.81 -42.43
N LEU A 10 21.61 27.41 -42.37
CA LEU A 10 21.05 26.67 -41.24
C LEU A 10 20.91 25.20 -41.67
N ALA A 11 21.87 24.38 -41.26
CA ALA A 11 21.79 22.94 -41.37
C ALA A 11 20.74 22.43 -40.35
N LEU A 12 19.57 22.04 -40.85
CA LEU A 12 18.55 21.40 -40.02
C LEU A 12 18.88 19.90 -39.89
N ALA A 13 19.81 19.59 -39.00
CA ALA A 13 20.01 18.24 -38.49
C ALA A 13 18.97 18.00 -37.37
N GLY A 14 17.76 17.61 -37.77
CA GLY A 14 16.73 17.13 -36.85
C GLY A 14 16.73 15.61 -36.84
N ALA A 15 17.47 15.01 -35.91
CA ALA A 15 17.38 13.59 -35.61
C ALA A 15 16.01 13.30 -34.99
N THR A 16 15.03 12.90 -35.80
CA THR A 16 13.86 12.18 -35.28
C THR A 16 14.29 10.75 -35.07
N SER A 17 14.76 10.45 -33.87
CA SER A 17 15.02 9.10 -33.41
C SER A 17 13.78 8.25 -33.64
N LEU A 18 14.01 7.17 -34.37
CA LEU A 18 13.17 6.00 -34.51
C LEU A 18 12.86 5.46 -33.10
N ALA A 19 11.82 5.97 -32.44
CA ALA A 19 11.20 5.33 -31.30
C ALA A 19 10.50 4.07 -31.82
N ALA A 20 11.30 3.01 -31.95
CA ALA A 20 10.83 1.70 -32.34
C ALA A 20 9.68 1.29 -31.42
N MET A 21 8.63 0.81 -32.07
CA MET A 21 7.43 0.26 -31.48
C MET A 21 7.79 -0.89 -30.55
N LEU A 22 7.84 -0.62 -29.26
CA LEU A 22 7.60 -1.61 -28.23
C LEU A 22 6.19 -1.32 -27.75
N THR A 23 5.21 -2.09 -28.23
CA THR A 23 3.96 -2.24 -27.48
C THR A 23 4.37 -2.65 -26.07
N PRO A 24 4.14 -1.84 -25.03
CA PRO A 24 4.45 -2.29 -23.69
C PRO A 24 3.62 -3.55 -23.46
N VAL A 25 4.29 -4.68 -23.23
CA VAL A 25 3.66 -5.76 -22.45
C VAL A 25 3.11 -5.06 -21.24
N ALA A 26 1.80 -5.07 -21.04
CA ALA A 26 1.17 -4.41 -19.92
C ALA A 26 1.90 -4.88 -18.66
N ALA A 27 2.73 -4.00 -18.08
CA ALA A 27 3.50 -4.34 -16.92
C ALA A 27 2.49 -4.70 -15.83
N THR A 28 2.67 -5.86 -15.19
CA THR A 28 1.74 -6.29 -14.14
C THR A 28 1.70 -5.22 -13.05
N ALA A 29 0.50 -4.76 -12.72
CA ALA A 29 0.31 -3.81 -11.65
C ALA A 29 0.76 -4.42 -10.31
N VAL A 30 1.46 -3.63 -9.51
CA VAL A 30 1.85 -3.97 -8.15
C VAL A 30 0.92 -3.24 -7.19
N THR A 31 0.45 -3.95 -6.17
CA THR A 31 -0.36 -3.38 -5.10
C THR A 31 0.52 -2.74 -4.05
N PHE A 32 0.36 -1.43 -3.86
CA PHE A 32 1.02 -0.66 -2.81
C PHE A 32 0.03 -0.36 -1.70
N THR A 33 0.41 -0.70 -0.47
CA THR A 33 -0.29 -0.30 0.74
C THR A 33 0.06 1.13 1.07
N VAL A 34 -0.98 1.96 1.22
CA VAL A 34 -0.89 3.36 1.62
C VAL A 34 -1.26 3.45 3.09
N ASN A 35 -0.41 4.13 3.87
CA ASN A 35 -0.67 4.42 5.28
C ASN A 35 -0.04 5.77 5.60
N ARG A 36 -0.84 6.83 5.45
CA ARG A 36 -0.43 8.21 5.69
C ARG A 36 -1.27 8.83 6.78
N SER A 37 -0.68 9.73 7.55
CA SER A 37 -1.38 10.57 8.51
C SER A 37 -0.73 11.94 8.59
N TRP A 38 -1.56 12.97 8.74
CA TRP A 38 -1.13 14.36 8.89
C TRP A 38 -2.13 15.10 9.78
N SER A 39 -1.70 16.26 10.29
CA SER A 39 -2.53 17.05 11.18
C SER A 39 -2.29 18.54 10.97
N GLN A 40 -3.34 19.32 11.24
CA GLN A 40 -3.30 20.77 11.18
C GLN A 40 -4.29 21.35 12.18
N SER A 41 -3.84 22.29 13.01
CA SER A 41 -4.70 23.04 13.93
C SER A 41 -5.57 22.15 14.83
N GLY A 42 -5.01 21.05 15.33
CA GLY A 42 -5.71 20.10 16.22
C GLY A 42 -6.63 19.11 15.51
N ASN A 43 -6.74 19.16 14.18
CA ASN A 43 -7.47 18.19 13.37
C ASN A 43 -6.52 17.17 12.76
N ASN A 44 -6.98 15.94 12.64
CA ASN A 44 -6.19 14.83 12.13
C ASN A 44 -6.86 14.25 10.88
N ALA A 45 -6.02 13.94 9.90
CA ALA A 45 -6.43 13.22 8.71
C ALA A 45 -5.52 12.01 8.50
N SER A 46 -6.08 10.94 7.93
CA SER A 46 -5.33 9.76 7.51
C SER A 46 -5.84 9.23 6.18
N LEU A 47 -4.94 8.62 5.42
CA LEU A 47 -5.24 7.96 4.16
C LEU A 47 -4.68 6.54 4.23
N VAL A 48 -5.57 5.56 4.23
CA VAL A 48 -5.21 4.14 4.35
C VAL A 48 -5.85 3.32 3.24
N GLY A 49 -5.19 2.29 2.76
CA GLY A 49 -5.74 1.37 1.77
C GLY A 49 -4.70 0.94 0.74
N THR A 50 -5.12 0.72 -0.50
CA THR A 50 -4.24 0.26 -1.56
C THR A 50 -4.40 1.04 -2.85
N VAL A 51 -3.32 1.09 -3.63
CA VAL A 51 -3.31 1.53 -5.02
C VAL A 51 -2.52 0.53 -5.86
N ASP A 52 -3.03 0.20 -7.03
CA ASP A 52 -2.32 -0.66 -7.98
C ASP A 52 -1.70 0.20 -9.08
N VAL A 53 -0.39 0.06 -9.26
CA VAL A 53 0.38 0.81 -10.27
C VAL A 53 1.37 -0.14 -10.94
N PRO A 54 1.41 -0.24 -12.27
CA PRO A 54 2.45 -0.99 -12.96
C PRO A 54 3.84 -0.45 -12.67
N ILE A 55 4.81 -1.35 -12.46
CA ILE A 55 6.21 -0.96 -12.22
C ILE A 55 6.69 -0.09 -13.38
N GLY A 56 7.27 1.07 -13.06
CA GLY A 56 7.74 2.02 -14.03
C GLY A 56 7.86 3.43 -13.46
N SER A 57 8.41 4.32 -14.29
CA SER A 57 8.46 5.75 -14.03
C SER A 57 7.54 6.46 -15.01
N TYR A 58 6.63 7.29 -14.49
CA TYR A 58 5.62 8.00 -15.26
C TYR A 58 5.72 9.49 -14.98
N THR A 59 5.64 10.29 -16.04
CA THR A 59 5.49 11.73 -15.95
C THR A 59 4.08 12.06 -16.41
N ILE A 60 3.21 12.41 -15.46
CA ILE A 60 1.86 12.88 -15.77
C ILE A 60 1.95 14.37 -16.11
N GLN A 61 1.51 14.73 -17.31
CA GLN A 61 1.39 16.11 -17.77
C GLN A 61 0.13 16.24 -18.63
N ASN A 62 -0.67 17.28 -18.40
CA ASN A 62 -1.99 17.44 -19.05
C ASN A 62 -2.89 16.21 -18.84
N GLY A 63 -2.94 15.70 -17.61
CA GLY A 63 -3.76 14.57 -17.20
C GLY A 63 -3.35 13.20 -17.73
N THR A 64 -2.23 13.06 -18.46
CA THR A 64 -1.82 11.78 -19.05
C THR A 64 -0.32 11.53 -18.95
N PRO A 65 0.13 10.25 -18.91
CA PRO A 65 -0.67 9.05 -18.69
C PRO A 65 -1.18 8.95 -17.24
N ASN A 66 -2.27 8.22 -17.01
CA ASN A 66 -2.74 7.90 -15.66
C ASN A 66 -2.37 6.45 -15.31
N PRO A 67 -1.33 6.20 -14.48
CA PRO A 67 -0.81 4.85 -14.25
C PRO A 67 -1.56 4.08 -13.14
N PHE A 68 -2.56 4.68 -12.49
CA PHE A 68 -3.31 4.04 -11.41
C PHE A 68 -4.39 3.11 -11.99
N THR A 69 -4.17 1.80 -11.93
CA THR A 69 -5.10 0.81 -12.50
C THR A 69 -6.24 0.45 -11.54
N ASN A 70 -6.03 0.65 -10.24
CA ASN A 70 -7.02 0.44 -9.20
C ASN A 70 -6.68 1.31 -7.98
N VAL A 71 -7.72 1.81 -7.31
CA VAL A 71 -7.60 2.65 -6.12
C VAL A 71 -8.65 2.17 -5.12
N ASN A 72 -8.22 1.86 -3.91
CA ASN A 72 -9.10 1.49 -2.81
C ASN A 72 -8.56 2.13 -1.53
N LEU A 73 -8.90 3.40 -1.34
CA LEU A 73 -8.42 4.22 -0.24
C LEU A 73 -9.58 4.65 0.65
N THR A 74 -9.32 4.73 1.95
CA THR A 74 -10.17 5.35 2.95
C THR A 74 -9.46 6.58 3.48
N LEU A 75 -10.01 7.75 3.15
CA LEU A 75 -9.64 9.01 3.78
C LEU A 75 -10.45 9.15 5.06
N THR A 76 -9.81 9.40 6.20
CA THR A 76 -10.50 9.65 7.47
C THR A 76 -10.13 11.02 8.00
N VAL A 77 -11.12 11.85 8.33
CA VAL A 77 -10.92 13.17 8.94
C VAL A 77 -11.64 13.22 10.28
N ASN A 78 -10.91 13.39 11.38
CA ASN A 78 -11.45 13.39 12.74
C ASN A 78 -12.46 12.23 12.97
N SER A 79 -12.07 11.02 12.58
CA SER A 79 -12.88 9.79 12.66
C SER A 79 -14.06 9.66 11.67
N ASN A 80 -14.23 10.59 10.73
CA ASN A 80 -15.21 10.46 9.65
C ASN A 80 -14.55 9.85 8.40
N PRO A 81 -14.92 8.62 7.99
CA PRO A 81 -14.33 7.96 6.83
C PRO A 81 -15.02 8.34 5.52
N PHE A 82 -14.23 8.39 4.44
CA PHE A 82 -14.65 8.64 3.07
C PHE A 82 -13.92 7.66 2.13
N THR A 83 -14.66 7.00 1.24
CA THR A 83 -14.08 6.10 0.25
C THR A 83 -13.60 6.87 -0.97
N LEU A 84 -12.33 6.69 -1.33
CA LEU A 84 -11.73 7.19 -2.56
C LEU A 84 -11.31 6.00 -3.42
N ASN A 85 -11.77 5.96 -4.66
CA ASN A 85 -11.60 4.82 -5.56
C ASN A 85 -11.19 5.22 -6.99
N THR A 86 -10.71 6.46 -7.18
CA THR A 86 -10.27 6.96 -8.48
C THR A 86 -9.14 7.96 -8.29
N ALA A 87 -8.11 7.84 -9.12
CA ALA A 87 -7.05 8.84 -9.26
C ALA A 87 -7.44 9.82 -10.38
N ASP A 88 -7.81 11.03 -9.99
CA ASP A 88 -8.09 12.16 -10.87
C ASP A 88 -6.80 12.98 -11.10
N THR A 89 -6.50 13.25 -12.37
CA THR A 89 -5.28 13.93 -12.82
C THR A 89 -5.60 15.25 -13.53
N SER A 90 -6.85 15.73 -13.47
CA SER A 90 -7.30 16.93 -14.19
C SER A 90 -6.62 18.21 -13.70
N PHE A 91 -6.10 18.22 -12.47
CA PHE A 91 -5.31 19.32 -11.90
C PHE A 91 -3.80 19.19 -12.16
N ILE A 92 -3.41 18.41 -13.17
CA ILE A 92 -2.04 18.32 -13.67
C ILE A 92 -2.07 18.82 -15.11
N TYR A 93 -1.79 20.10 -15.33
CA TYR A 93 -1.91 20.74 -16.65
C TYR A 93 -0.85 21.80 -16.92
N GLY A 94 -0.73 22.17 -18.19
CA GLY A 94 0.26 23.12 -18.66
C GLY A 94 1.67 22.54 -18.55
N THR A 95 2.59 23.26 -17.90
CA THR A 95 3.96 22.80 -17.66
C THR A 95 4.12 21.94 -16.41
N GLY A 96 3.13 21.91 -15.52
CA GLY A 96 3.16 21.17 -14.27
C GLY A 96 3.23 19.67 -14.52
N GLN A 97 4.17 19.01 -13.84
CA GLN A 97 4.40 17.57 -13.96
C GLN A 97 4.28 16.91 -12.60
N PHE A 98 3.49 15.83 -12.56
CA PHE A 98 3.46 14.92 -11.43
C PHE A 98 4.22 13.65 -11.81
N LEU A 99 5.25 13.33 -11.05
CA LEU A 99 6.15 12.22 -11.32
C LEU A 99 5.79 11.06 -10.40
N VAL A 100 5.46 9.92 -11.00
CA VAL A 100 5.14 8.68 -10.29
C VAL A 100 6.26 7.68 -10.57
N ASN A 101 6.87 7.14 -9.53
CA ASN A 101 7.86 6.08 -9.66
C ASN A 101 7.43 4.87 -8.83
N ALA A 102 7.01 3.82 -9.52
CA ALA A 102 6.59 2.55 -8.96
C ALA A 102 7.71 1.52 -9.14
N THR A 103 8.23 0.99 -8.04
CA THR A 103 9.20 -0.10 -8.02
C THR A 103 8.53 -1.38 -7.49
N SER A 104 9.28 -2.48 -7.38
CA SER A 104 8.76 -3.70 -6.76
C SER A 104 8.50 -3.57 -5.25
N SER A 105 8.87 -2.48 -4.60
CA SER A 105 8.77 -2.30 -3.14
C SER A 105 8.16 -0.97 -2.70
N THR A 106 8.33 0.09 -3.49
CA THR A 106 7.89 1.45 -3.14
C THR A 106 7.20 2.14 -4.29
N LEU A 107 6.19 2.93 -3.94
CA LEU A 107 5.56 3.92 -4.81
C LEU A 107 5.93 5.29 -4.29
N THR A 108 6.70 6.05 -5.08
CA THR A 108 7.13 7.39 -4.72
C THR A 108 6.55 8.43 -5.68
N PHE A 109 6.21 9.59 -5.13
CA PHE A 109 5.73 10.75 -5.87
C PHE A 109 6.74 11.89 -5.79
N ASN A 110 6.82 12.67 -6.87
CA ASN A 110 7.56 13.93 -6.95
C ASN A 110 6.80 14.88 -7.89
N THR A 111 7.22 16.14 -7.95
CA THR A 111 6.66 17.15 -8.85
C THR A 111 7.79 17.89 -9.55
N ALA A 112 7.54 18.35 -10.78
CA ALA A 112 8.47 19.22 -11.50
C ALA A 112 7.70 20.31 -12.25
N ASN A 113 8.33 21.47 -12.45
CA ASN A 113 7.81 22.58 -13.26
C ASN A 113 6.42 23.08 -12.85
N ALA A 114 5.98 22.78 -11.63
CA ALA A 114 4.70 23.22 -11.13
C ALA A 114 4.78 24.68 -10.71
N ASP A 115 3.71 25.43 -10.98
CA ASP A 115 3.52 26.80 -10.52
C ASP A 115 2.02 27.09 -10.33
N GLY A 116 1.68 28.30 -9.86
CA GLY A 116 0.28 28.65 -9.56
C GLY A 116 -0.65 28.67 -10.78
N GLY A 117 -0.10 28.76 -12.00
CA GLY A 117 -0.85 28.63 -13.26
C GLY A 117 -0.75 27.25 -13.90
N ASN A 118 0.23 26.44 -13.49
CA ASN A 118 0.53 25.11 -14.02
C ASN A 118 0.69 24.12 -12.86
N PRO A 119 -0.39 23.80 -12.14
CA PRO A 119 -0.33 22.94 -10.95
C PRO A 119 0.04 21.50 -11.32
N ALA A 120 0.62 20.79 -10.36
CA ALA A 120 0.91 19.36 -10.44
C ALA A 120 0.23 18.63 -9.28
N ASN A 121 -1.11 18.57 -9.32
CA ASN A 121 -1.91 18.08 -8.20
C ASN A 121 -2.59 16.77 -8.54
N LEU A 122 -2.09 15.67 -7.96
CA LEU A 122 -2.76 14.38 -8.01
C LEU A 122 -3.89 14.37 -6.99
N THR A 123 -5.07 14.00 -7.43
CA THR A 123 -6.27 13.95 -6.59
C THR A 123 -6.79 12.52 -6.51
N PHE A 124 -7.05 12.02 -5.31
CA PHE A 124 -7.83 10.81 -5.12
C PHE A 124 -9.27 11.19 -4.71
N VAL A 125 -10.24 10.68 -5.47
CA VAL A 125 -11.67 10.98 -5.30
C VAL A 125 -12.51 9.71 -5.25
N ASN A 126 -13.76 9.86 -4.81
CA ASN A 126 -14.80 8.90 -5.10
C ASN A 126 -15.31 9.11 -6.54
N SER A 127 -15.34 8.06 -7.37
CA SER A 127 -15.83 8.11 -8.76
C SER A 127 -17.28 8.59 -8.91
N PHE A 128 -18.13 8.38 -7.89
CA PHE A 128 -19.53 8.80 -7.94
C PHE A 128 -19.69 10.31 -7.72
N THR A 129 -18.88 10.92 -6.85
CA THR A 129 -18.97 12.36 -6.56
C THR A 129 -17.91 13.19 -7.29
N GLY A 130 -16.85 12.55 -7.80
CA GLY A 130 -15.72 13.22 -8.44
C GLY A 130 -15.13 14.33 -7.57
N LEU A 131 -14.75 15.42 -8.23
CA LEU A 131 -14.18 16.62 -7.61
C LEU A 131 -15.19 17.44 -6.78
N SER A 132 -16.47 17.06 -6.74
CA SER A 132 -17.49 17.74 -5.93
C SER A 132 -17.67 17.11 -4.55
N GLY A 133 -16.99 15.99 -4.27
CA GLY A 133 -17.05 15.31 -2.97
C GLY A 133 -15.72 15.32 -2.22
N PRO A 134 -15.69 14.65 -1.06
CA PRO A 134 -14.49 14.48 -0.24
C PRO A 134 -13.32 13.94 -1.08
N ARG A 135 -12.16 14.59 -0.97
CA ARG A 135 -10.97 14.22 -1.74
C ARG A 135 -9.69 14.44 -0.97
N TYR A 136 -8.68 13.66 -1.35
CA TYR A 136 -7.30 13.84 -0.94
C TYR A 136 -6.52 14.42 -2.12
N LEU A 137 -5.81 15.52 -1.90
CA LEU A 137 -4.89 16.10 -2.88
C LEU A 137 -3.46 16.00 -2.36
N ILE A 138 -2.54 15.69 -3.26
CA ILE A 138 -1.10 15.80 -3.04
C ILE A 138 -0.45 16.41 -4.29
N GLY A 139 0.43 17.39 -4.10
CA GLY A 139 1.00 18.10 -5.24
C GLY A 139 1.83 19.31 -4.87
N SER A 140 2.09 20.14 -5.87
CA SER A 140 2.74 21.44 -5.72
C SER A 140 2.17 22.39 -6.78
N ASP A 141 2.05 23.66 -6.38
CA ASP A 141 1.66 24.79 -7.23
C ASP A 141 2.81 25.82 -7.32
N GLY A 142 4.07 25.35 -7.29
CA GLY A 142 5.29 26.20 -7.35
C GLY A 142 5.87 26.63 -6.01
N ALA A 143 5.32 26.12 -4.92
CA ALA A 143 5.86 26.27 -3.57
C ALA A 143 6.35 24.91 -3.03
N LEU A 144 6.55 24.81 -1.71
CA LEU A 144 6.70 23.51 -1.04
C LEU A 144 5.54 22.58 -1.41
N GLY A 145 5.83 21.28 -1.50
CA GLY A 145 4.79 20.28 -1.73
C GLY A 145 3.77 20.31 -0.60
N PHE A 146 2.57 19.82 -0.89
CA PHE A 146 1.49 19.77 0.09
C PHE A 146 0.71 18.47 -0.02
N GLU A 147 0.06 18.10 1.08
CA GLU A 147 -1.08 17.19 1.08
C GLU A 147 -2.25 17.82 1.83
N ILE A 148 -3.48 17.63 1.34
CA ILE A 148 -4.67 18.27 1.90
C ILE A 148 -5.94 17.46 1.67
N THR A 149 -6.87 17.52 2.62
CA THR A 149 -8.27 17.10 2.42
C THR A 149 -9.13 18.28 1.98
N ILE A 150 -10.01 18.05 1.01
CA ILE A 150 -10.97 19.07 0.53
C ILE A 150 -12.38 18.49 0.53
N ASP A 151 -13.36 19.36 0.74
CA ASP A 151 -14.78 19.03 0.90
C ASP A 151 -14.99 18.02 2.03
N THR A 152 -14.16 18.16 3.06
CA THR A 152 -14.29 17.49 4.36
C THR A 152 -14.54 18.54 5.44
N SER A 153 -15.14 18.13 6.56
CA SER A 153 -15.33 19.02 7.70
C SER A 153 -14.45 18.57 8.87
N PRO A 154 -13.33 19.27 9.15
CA PRO A 154 -12.72 20.37 8.40
C PRO A 154 -11.83 19.89 7.24
N ASN A 155 -11.27 20.83 6.47
CA ASN A 155 -10.12 20.57 5.60
C ASN A 155 -8.84 20.52 6.45
N VAL A 156 -7.98 19.53 6.23
CA VAL A 156 -6.73 19.33 6.97
C VAL A 156 -5.59 19.26 5.97
N GLY A 157 -4.64 20.20 6.05
CA GLY A 157 -3.48 20.28 5.15
C GLY A 157 -2.14 20.24 5.87
N ALA A 158 -1.11 19.76 5.17
CA ALA A 158 0.27 19.76 5.63
C ALA A 158 1.23 20.07 4.47
N PHE A 159 2.40 20.62 4.81
CA PHE A 159 3.49 20.78 3.86
C PHE A 159 4.37 19.53 3.84
N LEU A 160 4.85 19.18 2.65
CA LEU A 160 5.69 18.01 2.39
C LEU A 160 6.91 18.42 1.58
N ALA A 161 8.02 17.70 1.82
CA ALA A 161 9.17 17.71 0.93
C ALA A 161 9.04 16.55 -0.05
N PHE A 162 9.13 16.83 -1.35
CA PHE A 162 9.26 15.80 -2.37
C PHE A 162 10.74 15.41 -2.57
N PRO A 163 11.04 14.15 -2.96
CA PRO A 163 10.10 13.06 -3.23
C PRO A 163 9.49 12.47 -1.94
N VAL A 164 8.27 11.96 -2.05
CA VAL A 164 7.55 11.33 -0.93
C VAL A 164 7.28 9.86 -1.25
N THR A 165 7.51 8.97 -0.28
CA THR A 165 7.03 7.59 -0.35
C THR A 165 5.54 7.59 -0.04
N PHE A 166 4.73 7.29 -1.05
CA PHE A 166 3.28 7.27 -0.93
C PHE A 166 2.75 5.92 -0.44
N GLY A 167 3.35 4.83 -0.93
CA GLY A 167 2.99 3.48 -0.53
C GLY A 167 4.15 2.50 -0.62
N THR A 168 3.98 1.35 0.03
CA THR A 168 4.95 0.25 0.04
C THR A 168 4.25 -1.07 -0.26
N VAL A 169 4.97 -2.01 -0.86
CA VAL A 169 4.46 -3.36 -1.05
C VAL A 169 4.56 -4.11 0.27
N GLN A 170 3.45 -4.62 0.78
CA GLN A 170 3.49 -5.53 1.92
C GLN A 170 4.03 -6.89 1.46
N THR A 171 5.33 -7.12 1.66
CA THR A 171 5.86 -8.48 1.64
C THR A 171 5.26 -9.21 2.82
N ALA A 172 4.49 -10.27 2.57
CA ALA A 172 4.03 -11.16 3.63
C ALA A 172 5.25 -11.58 4.46
N GLN A 173 5.31 -11.10 5.70
CA GLN A 173 6.31 -11.55 6.66
C GLN A 173 6.08 -13.06 6.79
N GLN A 174 7.05 -13.87 6.38
CA GLN A 174 7.06 -15.29 6.70
C GLN A 174 6.99 -15.38 8.22
N VAL A 175 5.79 -15.59 8.76
CA VAL A 175 5.63 -16.07 10.12
C VAL A 175 6.37 -17.40 10.14
N PRO A 176 7.42 -17.58 10.96
CA PRO A 176 8.01 -18.89 11.14
C PRO A 176 6.86 -19.80 11.55
N GLU A 177 6.53 -20.77 10.70
CA GLU A 177 5.59 -21.82 11.03
C GLU A 177 6.06 -22.35 12.39
N PRO A 178 5.21 -22.33 13.44
CA PRO A 178 5.61 -22.90 14.70
C PRO A 178 6.07 -24.31 14.36
N ALA A 179 7.33 -24.63 14.64
CA ALA A 179 7.86 -25.96 14.46
C ALA A 179 7.00 -26.88 15.32
N SER A 180 5.92 -27.41 14.75
CA SER A 180 5.12 -28.50 15.26
C SER A 180 5.91 -29.79 15.06
N LEU A 181 7.18 -29.77 15.47
CA LEU A 181 8.12 -30.86 15.37
C LEU A 181 8.20 -31.67 16.68
N PHE A 182 7.49 -31.24 17.74
CA PHE A 182 7.51 -31.92 19.04
C PHE A 182 6.13 -31.96 19.73
N GLY A 183 5.08 -32.41 19.04
CA GLY A 183 3.75 -32.59 19.65
C GLY A 183 3.06 -33.93 19.38
N LEU A 184 3.52 -34.72 18.41
CA LEU A 184 2.91 -35.99 18.01
C LEU A 184 3.97 -37.09 18.05
N GLY A 185 4.40 -37.48 19.25
CA GLY A 185 5.47 -38.47 19.38
C GLY A 185 5.70 -39.11 20.74
N VAL A 186 4.88 -38.85 21.76
CA VAL A 186 4.97 -39.57 23.06
C VAL A 186 3.57 -39.92 23.57
N LEU A 187 2.86 -40.75 22.82
CA LEU A 187 1.66 -41.47 23.30
C LEU A 187 1.85 -43.00 23.22
N GLY A 188 3.09 -43.46 23.14
CA GLY A 188 3.42 -44.87 22.92
C GLY A 188 4.34 -45.46 23.98
N THR A 189 3.93 -45.54 25.24
CA THR A 189 4.46 -46.54 26.21
C THR A 189 3.51 -46.90 27.38
N LEU A 190 2.31 -46.32 27.50
CA LEU A 190 1.40 -46.61 28.64
C LEU A 190 0.54 -47.87 28.45
N GLY A 191 1.11 -48.97 27.95
CA GLY A 191 0.30 -50.09 27.48
C GLY A 191 0.92 -51.48 27.49
N VAL A 192 1.85 -51.83 28.38
CA VAL A 192 2.18 -53.25 28.61
C VAL A 192 2.83 -53.43 29.99
N GLY A 193 2.05 -53.80 31.00
CA GLY A 193 2.61 -54.06 32.34
C GLY A 193 1.62 -54.25 33.49
N SER A 194 0.32 -54.02 33.30
CA SER A 194 -0.66 -54.32 34.36
C SER A 194 -1.14 -55.78 34.30
N THR A 195 -0.23 -56.71 34.58
CA THR A 195 -0.64 -58.05 35.04
C THR A 195 -0.99 -57.94 36.52
N LEU A 196 -2.25 -57.60 36.81
CA LEU A 196 -2.84 -57.68 38.14
C LEU A 196 -2.90 -59.15 38.59
N LYS A 197 -1.78 -59.66 39.09
CA LYS A 197 -1.69 -60.91 39.86
C LYS A 197 -2.34 -60.67 41.23
N ARG A 198 -3.67 -60.77 41.31
CA ARG A 198 -4.30 -61.16 42.59
C ARG A 198 -4.77 -62.59 42.49
N LYS A 199 -3.87 -63.50 42.87
CA LYS A 199 -4.21 -64.84 43.32
C LYS A 199 -5.12 -64.71 44.55
N LEU A 200 -6.42 -64.83 44.36
CA LEU A 200 -7.31 -65.29 45.42
C LEU A 200 -7.58 -66.77 45.14
N LYS A 201 -6.82 -67.63 45.83
CA LYS A 201 -7.07 -69.08 45.94
C LYS A 201 -7.71 -69.30 47.34
N PRO A 202 -8.31 -70.47 47.62
CA PRO A 202 -9.67 -70.88 47.26
C PRO A 202 -10.52 -71.20 48.52
N SER A 203 -11.80 -71.49 48.28
CA SER A 203 -12.75 -72.30 49.07
C SER A 203 -12.33 -72.89 50.45
N LYS A 204 -13.09 -72.49 51.48
CA LYS A 204 -13.86 -73.29 52.47
C LYS A 204 -13.21 -74.52 53.15
N SER A 205 -13.18 -74.49 54.51
CA SER A 205 -13.69 -75.49 55.49
C SER A 205 -13.09 -75.14 56.86
N ALA A 206 -13.86 -74.59 57.83
CA ALA A 206 -14.53 -75.30 58.92
C ALA A 206 -13.61 -76.26 59.70
N GLU A 207 -13.18 -75.85 60.90
CA GLU A 207 -13.01 -76.77 62.03
C GLU A 207 -13.20 -76.02 63.36
N LYS A 208 -13.78 -76.75 64.30
CA LYS A 208 -14.38 -76.38 65.57
C LYS A 208 -13.37 -76.70 66.67
N GLU A 209 -13.10 -75.78 67.58
CA GLU A 209 -12.60 -76.19 68.90
C GLU A 209 -13.17 -75.30 70.01
N THR A 210 -13.76 -75.99 70.98
CA THR A 210 -14.38 -75.49 72.20
C THR A 210 -13.32 -75.33 73.28
N THR A 211 -13.22 -74.16 73.91
CA THR A 211 -12.46 -74.04 75.17
C THR A 211 -13.34 -73.51 76.29
N LYS A 212 -13.40 -74.37 77.30
CA LYS A 212 -13.97 -74.31 78.64
C LYS A 212 -13.76 -72.96 79.36
N VAL A 213 -14.85 -72.44 79.93
CA VAL A 213 -14.85 -71.60 81.14
C VAL A 213 -15.57 -72.37 82.24
N GLY A 214 -14.90 -72.47 83.38
CA GLY A 214 -15.16 -73.35 84.52
C GLY A 214 -13.82 -73.64 85.17
#